data_AF-A0A3E1Y2A3-F1
#
_entry.id   AF-A0A3E1Y2A3-F1
#
_cell.length_a   1.000
_cell.length_b   1.000
_cell.length_c   1.000
_cell.angle_alpha   90.00
_cell.angle_beta   90.00
_cell.angle_gamma   90.00
#
_symmetry.space_group_name_H-M   'P 1'
#
loop_
_entity.id
_entity.type
_entity.pdbx_description
1 polymer ?
#
loop_
_entity_poly.entity_id
_entity_poly.type
_entity_poly.pdbx_seq_one_letter_code
_entity_poly.pdbx_strand_id
1 'polypeptide(L)'
;MFRGILLLYLLVLNIVADGQEINIFDHIDNKNISYEIKWIGSKFKNGTWIGPSFLVRVDKQKGDSILIARMTPEAWITALNNPNTDWAANLLLYELNKKSAIVFIRSDQEQWQKKLKDSDLNYWEHKLLISNNKL
;
A
#
# COMPACT_ATOMS: atom_id res chain seq x y z
N MET A 1 29.33 33.71 33.44
CA MET A 1 29.64 33.64 31.99
C MET A 1 29.52 32.20 31.48
N PHE A 2 28.39 31.49 31.66
CA PHE A 2 28.18 30.11 31.14
C PHE A 2 26.67 29.74 31.06
N ARG A 3 25.80 30.65 30.63
CA ARG A 3 24.37 30.35 30.41
C ARG A 3 23.93 30.37 28.95
N GLY A 4 24.76 30.91 28.04
CA GLY A 4 24.44 30.98 26.60
C GLY A 4 24.77 29.72 25.80
N ILE A 5 25.70 28.87 26.27
CA ILE A 5 26.19 27.71 25.50
C ILE A 5 25.31 26.47 25.70
N LEU A 6 24.64 26.33 26.86
CA LEU A 6 23.81 25.17 27.16
C LEU A 6 22.48 25.13 26.36
N LEU A 7 21.93 26.30 26.02
CA LEU A 7 20.69 26.41 25.24
C LEU A 7 20.90 26.11 23.76
N LEU A 8 22.09 26.36 23.20
CA LEU A 8 22.39 25.95 21.82
C LEU A 8 22.54 24.44 21.69
N TYR A 9 23.11 23.76 22.70
CA TYR A 9 23.28 22.31 22.67
C TYR A 9 21.94 21.55 22.73
N LEU A 10 20.94 22.09 23.44
CA LEU A 10 19.60 21.51 23.51
C LEU A 10 18.75 21.76 22.24
N LEU A 11 19.06 22.78 21.45
CA LEU A 11 18.42 23.02 20.15
C LEU A 11 18.98 22.11 19.05
N VAL A 12 20.27 21.76 19.11
CA VAL A 12 20.91 20.86 18.13
C VAL A 12 20.46 19.40 18.30
N LEU A 13 20.13 18.96 19.52
CA LEU A 13 19.63 17.60 19.76
C LEU A 13 18.19 17.36 19.24
N ASN A 14 17.39 18.41 19.04
CA ASN A 14 16.05 18.26 18.47
C ASN A 14 16.04 18.17 16.93
N ILE A 15 17.14 18.54 16.27
CA ILE A 15 17.23 18.48 14.80
C ILE A 15 17.64 17.07 14.33
N VAL A 16 18.26 16.27 15.21
CA VAL A 16 18.76 14.92 14.89
C VAL A 16 17.79 13.82 15.33
N ALA A 17 16.70 14.17 16.02
CA ALA A 17 15.64 13.23 16.36
C ALA A 17 14.70 13.03 15.16
N ASP A 18 15.06 12.04 14.35
CA ASP A 18 14.20 11.23 13.48
C ASP A 18 13.86 11.81 12.09
N GLY A 19 14.92 12.08 11.32
CA GLY A 19 14.88 12.20 9.87
C GLY A 19 15.16 10.88 9.14
N GLN A 20 14.90 9.71 9.74
CA GLN A 20 14.85 8.48 8.95
C GLN A 20 13.50 8.41 8.26
N GLU A 21 13.52 8.52 6.93
CA GLU A 21 12.36 8.25 6.10
C GLU A 21 12.10 6.73 6.18
N ILE A 22 11.32 6.30 7.16
CA ILE A 22 10.97 4.88 7.32
C ILE A 22 10.15 4.48 6.09
N ASN A 23 10.71 3.61 5.26
CA ASN A 23 10.04 3.12 4.07
C ASN A 23 9.12 1.95 4.46
N ILE A 24 7.84 2.01 4.10
CA ILE A 24 6.92 0.90 4.35
C ILE A 24 7.40 -0.42 3.73
N PHE A 25 8.13 -0.35 2.61
CA PHE A 25 8.67 -1.50 1.90
C PHE A 25 9.91 -2.11 2.56
N ASP A 26 10.38 -1.57 3.70
CA ASP A 26 11.36 -2.26 4.55
C ASP A 26 10.70 -3.40 5.35
N HIS A 27 9.40 -3.26 5.69
CA HIS A 27 8.65 -4.24 6.48
C HIS A 27 7.59 -5.01 5.68
N ILE A 28 6.99 -4.38 4.66
CA ILE A 28 5.96 -4.99 3.81
C ILE A 28 6.44 -4.96 2.36
N ASP A 29 7.28 -5.92 1.99
CA ASP A 29 7.74 -6.17 0.62
C ASP A 29 7.23 -7.54 0.11
N ASN A 30 7.62 -7.92 -1.10
CA ASN A 30 7.18 -9.19 -1.68
C ASN A 30 7.57 -10.42 -0.86
N LYS A 31 8.64 -10.33 -0.04
CA LYS A 31 9.15 -11.45 0.78
C LYS A 31 8.51 -11.49 2.16
N ASN A 32 8.21 -10.33 2.73
CA ASN A 32 7.76 -10.17 4.11
C ASN A 32 6.24 -9.93 4.23
N ILE A 33 5.53 -9.72 3.13
CA ILE A 33 4.08 -9.50 3.17
C ILE A 33 3.31 -10.77 3.58
N SER A 34 2.54 -10.64 4.67
CA SER A 34 1.51 -11.61 5.07
C SER A 34 0.12 -11.04 4.77
N TYR A 35 -0.76 -11.86 4.19
CA TYR A 35 -2.09 -11.43 3.83
C TYR A 35 -3.10 -12.59 3.78
N GLU A 36 -4.37 -12.25 3.95
CA GLU A 36 -5.50 -13.17 3.86
C GLU A 36 -6.49 -12.69 2.77
N ILE A 37 -7.09 -13.65 2.06
CA ILE A 37 -8.22 -13.40 1.15
C ILE A 37 -9.51 -13.86 1.84
N LYS A 38 -10.42 -12.93 2.10
CA LYS A 38 -11.68 -13.21 2.80
C LYS A 38 -12.86 -13.11 1.86
N TRP A 39 -13.71 -14.13 1.85
CA TRP A 39 -15.04 -14.03 1.26
C TRP A 39 -15.91 -13.11 2.11
N ILE A 40 -16.57 -12.13 1.47
CA ILE A 40 -17.41 -11.14 2.16
C ILE A 40 -18.88 -11.20 1.74
N GLY A 41 -19.26 -12.18 0.93
CA GLY A 41 -20.64 -12.38 0.51
C GLY A 41 -20.91 -12.07 -0.95
N SER A 42 -22.12 -12.43 -1.35
CA SER A 42 -22.77 -12.01 -2.59
C SER A 42 -23.82 -10.95 -2.24
N LYS A 43 -24.18 -10.09 -3.19
CA LYS A 43 -25.21 -9.05 -2.95
C LYS A 43 -26.25 -9.04 -4.05
N PHE A 44 -27.51 -8.84 -3.67
CA PHE A 44 -28.58 -8.59 -4.62
C PHE A 44 -28.72 -7.09 -4.85
N LYS A 45 -28.63 -6.63 -6.10
CA LYS A 45 -28.75 -5.21 -6.46
C LYS A 45 -29.51 -5.07 -7.77
N ASN A 46 -30.51 -4.18 -7.79
CA ASN A 46 -31.31 -3.85 -8.98
C ASN A 46 -31.90 -5.09 -9.69
N GLY A 47 -32.46 -6.04 -8.94
CA GLY A 47 -33.07 -7.24 -9.52
C GLY A 47 -32.10 -8.34 -9.93
N THR A 48 -30.79 -8.14 -9.75
CA THR A 48 -29.75 -9.08 -10.18
C THR A 48 -28.85 -9.51 -9.02
N TRP A 49 -28.52 -10.80 -8.97
CA TRP A 49 -27.47 -11.31 -8.08
C TRP A 49 -26.09 -10.90 -8.58
N ILE A 50 -25.36 -10.15 -7.77
CA ILE A 50 -23.94 -9.89 -7.96
C ILE A 50 -23.19 -11.02 -7.24
N GLY A 51 -22.35 -11.72 -7.99
CA GLY A 51 -21.56 -12.85 -7.52
C GLY A 51 -20.67 -12.53 -6.31
N PRO A 52 -20.02 -13.57 -5.75
CA PRO A 52 -19.28 -13.45 -4.51
C PRO A 52 -18.14 -12.42 -4.62
N SER A 53 -17.98 -11.62 -3.57
CA SER A 53 -16.88 -10.68 -3.44
C SER A 53 -15.88 -11.17 -2.39
N PHE A 54 -14.62 -10.90 -2.67
CA PHE A 54 -13.50 -11.27 -1.82
C PHE A 54 -12.66 -10.03 -1.55
N LEU A 55 -12.09 -9.90 -0.36
CA LEU A 55 -11.22 -8.79 0.00
C LEU A 55 -9.86 -9.29 0.47
N VAL A 56 -8.81 -8.53 0.12
CA VAL A 56 -7.49 -8.68 0.72
C VAL A 56 -7.50 -8.02 2.10
N ARG A 57 -6.84 -8.66 3.06
CA ARG A 57 -6.43 -8.08 4.33
C ARG A 57 -4.93 -8.32 4.51
N VAL A 58 -4.12 -7.27 4.59
CA VAL A 58 -2.68 -7.36 4.84
C VAL A 58 -2.43 -7.22 6.34
N ASP A 59 -1.56 -8.08 6.87
CA ASP A 59 -1.09 -7.98 8.24
C ASP A 59 -0.05 -6.86 8.34
N LYS A 60 -0.28 -5.91 9.23
CA LYS A 60 0.51 -4.67 9.34
C LYS A 60 1.11 -4.55 10.74
N GLN A 61 2.35 -4.08 10.82
CA GLN A 61 2.98 -3.71 12.06
C GLN A 61 2.48 -2.36 12.58
N LYS A 62 2.75 -2.10 13.86
CA LYS A 62 2.44 -0.82 14.51
C LYS A 62 3.34 0.28 13.93
N GLY A 63 2.80 1.06 13.01
CA GLY A 63 3.51 2.16 12.34
C GLY A 63 3.21 2.21 10.84
N ASP A 64 3.01 1.04 10.22
CA ASP A 64 2.77 0.92 8.78
C ASP A 64 1.54 1.72 8.35
N SER A 65 0.49 1.79 9.18
CA SER A 65 -0.72 2.56 8.86
C SER A 65 -0.43 4.05 8.63
N ILE A 66 0.50 4.64 9.38
CA ILE A 66 0.89 6.05 9.22
C ILE A 66 1.70 6.22 7.94
N LEU A 67 2.60 5.28 7.65
CA LEU A 67 3.42 5.29 6.43
C LEU A 67 2.56 5.12 5.17
N ILE A 68 1.63 4.16 5.17
CA ILE A 68 0.62 3.96 4.12
C ILE A 68 -0.14 5.25 3.85
N ALA A 69 -0.60 5.94 4.90
CA ALA A 69 -1.37 7.17 4.76
C ALA A 69 -0.59 8.33 4.13
N ARG A 70 0.75 8.28 4.18
CA ARG A 70 1.65 9.28 3.60
C ARG A 70 2.11 8.93 2.18
N MET A 71 1.84 7.71 1.70
CA MET A 71 2.22 7.28 0.35
C MET A 71 1.52 8.15 -0.71
N THR A 72 2.31 8.87 -1.51
CA THR A 72 1.79 9.62 -2.65
C THR A 72 1.41 8.67 -3.79
N PRO A 73 0.56 9.12 -4.74
CA PRO A 73 0.26 8.37 -5.95
C PRO A 73 1.52 7.91 -6.69
N GLU A 74 2.51 8.79 -6.84
CA GLU A 74 3.77 8.52 -7.52
C GLU A 74 4.55 7.43 -6.78
N ALA A 75 4.64 7.51 -5.45
CA ALA A 75 5.30 6.48 -4.65
C ALA A 75 4.65 5.10 -4.81
N TRP A 76 3.31 5.05 -4.90
CA TRP A 76 2.59 3.81 -5.19
C TRP A 76 2.93 3.27 -6.59
N ILE A 77 2.95 4.12 -7.61
CA ILE A 77 3.31 3.70 -8.97
C ILE A 77 4.76 3.24 -9.05
N THR A 78 5.69 3.91 -8.37
CA THR A 78 7.09 3.47 -8.25
C THR A 78 7.18 2.08 -7.62
N ALA A 79 6.41 1.83 -6.55
CA ALA A 79 6.39 0.52 -5.90
C ALA A 79 5.78 -0.58 -6.79
N LEU A 80 4.68 -0.29 -7.50
CA LEU A 80 4.06 -1.25 -8.44
C LEU A 80 4.97 -1.63 -9.60
N ASN A 81 5.88 -0.74 -10.01
CA ASN A 81 6.84 -0.99 -11.08
C ASN A 81 8.12 -1.69 -10.59
N ASN A 82 8.39 -1.72 -9.28
CA ASN A 82 9.58 -2.34 -8.71
C ASN A 82 9.37 -3.85 -8.45
N PRO A 83 10.18 -4.75 -9.06
CA PRO A 83 10.02 -6.20 -8.90
C PRO A 83 10.16 -6.73 -7.46
N ASN A 84 10.74 -5.95 -6.55
CA ASN A 84 10.88 -6.33 -5.14
C ASN A 84 9.66 -5.98 -4.30
N THR A 85 8.78 -5.10 -4.79
CA THR A 85 7.66 -4.56 -4.01
C THR A 85 6.32 -4.58 -4.75
N ASP A 86 6.30 -4.94 -6.04
CA ASP A 86 5.12 -4.89 -6.91
C ASP A 86 3.90 -5.67 -6.36
N TRP A 87 4.13 -6.88 -5.89
CA TRP A 87 3.11 -7.75 -5.33
C TRP A 87 2.57 -7.19 -4.01
N ALA A 88 3.47 -6.79 -3.11
CA ALA A 88 3.11 -6.21 -1.83
C ALA A 88 2.32 -4.90 -2.01
N ALA A 89 2.78 -4.03 -2.90
CA ALA A 89 2.10 -2.80 -3.26
C ALA A 89 0.70 -3.07 -3.81
N ASN A 90 0.58 -4.06 -4.71
CA ASN A 90 -0.71 -4.42 -5.28
C ASN A 90 -1.69 -4.91 -4.19
N LEU A 91 -1.27 -5.85 -3.33
CA LEU A 91 -2.11 -6.36 -2.25
C LEU A 91 -2.58 -5.26 -1.28
N LEU A 92 -1.69 -4.36 -0.90
CA LEU A 92 -2.03 -3.19 -0.09
C LEU A 92 -3.07 -2.30 -0.77
N LEU A 93 -2.89 -1.99 -2.06
CA LEU A 93 -3.85 -1.19 -2.82
C LEU A 93 -5.21 -1.88 -2.93
N TYR A 94 -5.25 -3.20 -3.12
CA TYR A 94 -6.49 -3.99 -3.09
C TYR A 94 -7.22 -3.86 -1.73
N GLU A 95 -6.50 -4.01 -0.62
CA GLU A 95 -7.07 -3.88 0.72
C GLU A 95 -7.59 -2.46 0.97
N LEU A 96 -6.78 -1.43 0.67
CA LEU A 96 -7.11 -0.03 0.93
C LEU A 96 -8.34 0.40 0.14
N ASN A 97 -8.42 -0.02 -1.11
CA ASN A 97 -9.49 0.38 -2.02
C ASN A 97 -10.69 -0.55 -2.03
N LYS A 98 -10.67 -1.61 -1.22
CA LYS A 98 -11.70 -2.66 -1.19
C LYS A 98 -12.03 -3.21 -2.60
N LYS A 99 -11.00 -3.31 -3.45
CA LYS A 99 -11.13 -3.91 -4.79
C LYS A 99 -11.38 -5.41 -4.63
N SER A 100 -12.33 -5.96 -5.39
CA SER A 100 -12.63 -7.38 -5.31
C SER A 100 -11.39 -8.21 -5.66
N ALA A 101 -10.97 -9.03 -4.71
CA ALA A 101 -9.77 -9.87 -4.72
C ALA A 101 -10.00 -11.25 -5.35
N ILE A 102 -11.09 -11.42 -6.10
CA ILE A 102 -11.45 -12.71 -6.72
C ILE A 102 -10.32 -13.26 -7.61
N VAL A 103 -9.50 -12.37 -8.18
CA VAL A 103 -8.34 -12.73 -8.99
C VAL A 103 -7.27 -13.51 -8.21
N PHE A 104 -7.14 -13.30 -6.90
CA PHE A 104 -6.11 -13.95 -6.07
C PHE A 104 -6.53 -15.32 -5.52
N ILE A 105 -7.78 -15.75 -5.76
CA ILE A 105 -8.21 -17.11 -5.37
C ILE A 105 -7.47 -18.18 -6.16
N ARG A 106 -7.01 -17.84 -7.37
CA ARG A 106 -6.37 -18.78 -8.31
C ARG A 106 -5.03 -18.28 -8.82
N SER A 107 -4.43 -17.30 -8.16
CA SER A 107 -3.17 -16.70 -8.62
C SER A 107 -2.30 -16.38 -7.42
N ASP A 108 -1.11 -16.97 -7.43
CA ASP A 108 0.01 -16.54 -6.61
C ASP A 108 0.72 -15.34 -7.26
N GLN A 109 1.78 -14.85 -6.61
CA GLN A 109 2.58 -13.74 -7.09
C GLN A 109 3.11 -13.97 -8.52
N GLU A 110 3.66 -15.15 -8.80
CA GLU A 110 4.27 -15.44 -10.10
C GLU A 110 3.22 -15.43 -11.22
N GLN A 111 2.06 -16.05 -10.97
CA GLN A 111 0.96 -16.08 -11.91
C GLN A 111 0.38 -14.69 -12.15
N TRP A 112 0.25 -13.88 -11.09
CA TRP A 112 -0.19 -12.50 -11.22
C TRP A 112 0.81 -11.68 -12.04
N GLN A 113 2.11 -11.76 -11.73
CA GLN A 113 3.17 -11.06 -12.46
C GLN A 113 3.14 -11.38 -13.95
N LYS A 114 2.90 -12.65 -14.31
CA LYS A 114 2.86 -13.10 -15.71
C LYS A 114 1.59 -12.72 -16.49
N LYS A 115 0.44 -12.59 -15.82
CA LYS A 115 -0.87 -12.56 -16.52
C LYS A 115 -1.73 -11.34 -16.22
N LEU A 116 -1.52 -10.72 -15.06
CA LEU A 116 -2.45 -9.74 -14.50
C LEU A 116 -1.78 -8.40 -14.15
N LYS A 117 -0.46 -8.39 -13.95
CA LYS A 117 0.28 -7.20 -13.51
C LYS A 117 0.01 -5.98 -14.38
N ASP A 118 0.13 -6.09 -15.70
CA ASP A 118 -0.10 -4.95 -16.59
C ASP A 118 -1.53 -4.41 -16.49
N SER A 119 -2.51 -5.30 -16.33
CA SER A 119 -3.91 -4.89 -16.18
C SER A 119 -4.16 -4.19 -14.84
N ASP A 120 -3.59 -4.68 -13.75
CA ASP A 120 -3.71 -4.04 -12.43
C ASP A 120 -2.91 -2.72 -12.38
N LEU A 121 -1.72 -2.66 -12.97
CA LEU A 121 -0.92 -1.45 -13.08
C LEU A 121 -1.69 -0.35 -13.80
N ASN A 122 -2.23 -0.65 -14.98
CA ASN A 122 -3.07 0.30 -15.74
C ASN A 122 -4.29 0.77 -14.93
N TYR A 123 -4.94 -0.14 -14.19
CA TYR A 123 -6.06 0.22 -13.32
C TYR A 123 -5.62 1.18 -12.21
N TRP A 124 -4.48 0.91 -11.56
CA TRP A 124 -3.97 1.74 -10.47
C TRP A 124 -3.45 3.08 -10.95
N GLU A 125 -2.74 3.15 -12.08
CA GLU A 125 -2.33 4.43 -12.68
C GLU A 125 -3.53 5.32 -12.97
N HIS A 126 -4.57 4.77 -13.61
CA HIS A 126 -5.81 5.52 -13.84
C HIS A 126 -6.46 5.93 -12.50
N LYS A 127 -6.52 5.03 -11.52
CA LYS A 127 -7.18 5.31 -10.25
C LYS A 127 -6.43 6.30 -9.37
N LEU A 128 -5.10 6.25 -9.35
CA LEU A 128 -4.24 7.05 -8.47
C LEU A 128 -3.88 8.39 -9.11
N LEU A 129 -3.52 8.43 -10.39
CA LEU A 129 -3.02 9.66 -11.02
C LEU A 129 -4.15 10.54 -11.56
N ILE A 130 -5.16 9.94 -12.22
CA ILE A 130 -6.24 10.72 -12.85
C ILE A 130 -7.25 11.23 -11.80
N SER A 131 -7.42 10.52 -10.68
CA SER A 131 -8.27 11.01 -9.59
C SER A 131 -7.69 12.23 -8.87
N ASN A 132 -6.36 12.35 -8.80
CA ASN A 132 -5.68 13.47 -8.16
C ASN A 132 -5.58 14.72 -9.05
N ASN A 133 -5.73 14.57 -10.38
CA ASN A 133 -5.76 15.70 -11.32
C ASN A 133 -7.17 16.32 -11.51
N LYS A 134 -8.16 15.94 -10.68
CA LYS A 134 -9.53 16.49 -10.69
C LYS A 134 -9.80 17.53 -9.59
N LEU A 135 -8.77 18.08 -8.96
CA LEU A 135 -8.86 19.18 -8.00
C LEU A 135 -8.46 20.50 -8.66
#